data_AF-A0A9D4WMD0-F1
#
_entry.id   AF-A0A9D4WMD0-F1
#
_cell.length_a   1.000
_cell.length_b   1.000
_cell.length_c   1.000
_cell.angle_alpha   90.00
_cell.angle_beta   90.00
_cell.angle_gamma   90.00
#
_symmetry.space_group_name_H-M   'P 1'
#
loop_
_entity.id
_entity.type
_entity.pdbx_description
1 polymer ?
#
loop_
_entity_poly.entity_id
_entity_poly.type
_entity_poly.pdbx_seq_one_letter_code
_entity_poly.pdbx_strand_id
1 'polypeptide(L)'
;METGGSKKRTNGTESPSVLVPKRQRVVLEEFPDLNVPDYHPNLNKSASTSTLSLLPNSNLDNSVCNKTNAKRESMQIVEPYVSDVSVYLRMMEVQEKRRPAVDYMDNVQRFITTNMRATLVDWLVEVADEYKLLPETLHLAVSYIDRFLSIHSLDRSKLQLLGVSAMLIASKYEEITPPKAVDFCQITDNTYELHEVLEMESHILKSLNFEMGNPNVTTFLK
;
A
#
# COMPACT_ATOMS: atom_id res chain seq x y z
N MET A 1 53.72 46.25 -33.29
CA MET A 1 53.80 45.18 -32.28
C MET A 1 53.78 45.89 -30.92
N GLU A 2 52.65 46.41 -30.43
CA GLU A 2 51.51 45.69 -29.81
C GLU A 2 51.99 44.75 -28.68
N THR A 3 51.57 44.79 -27.41
CA THR A 3 50.45 45.33 -26.61
C THR A 3 50.98 45.50 -25.16
N GLY A 4 50.49 46.32 -24.22
CA GLY A 4 49.11 46.56 -23.76
C GLY A 4 48.90 45.98 -22.35
N GLY A 5 49.55 46.54 -21.31
CA GLY A 5 49.35 46.13 -19.91
C GLY A 5 48.11 46.81 -19.29
N SER A 6 47.02 46.05 -19.12
CA SER A 6 45.77 46.54 -18.52
C SER A 6 45.59 46.10 -17.07
N LYS A 7 45.12 47.06 -16.27
CA LYS A 7 44.85 47.02 -14.84
C LYS A 7 43.67 46.11 -14.47
N LYS A 8 43.81 45.51 -13.27
CA LYS A 8 42.74 44.90 -12.44
C LYS A 8 41.42 45.68 -12.48
N ARG A 9 40.33 44.97 -12.74
CA ARG A 9 38.99 45.25 -12.20
C ARG A 9 38.40 43.94 -11.69
N THR A 10 38.15 43.90 -10.39
CA THR A 10 37.38 42.87 -9.69
C THR A 10 35.89 43.14 -9.90
N ASN A 11 35.20 42.27 -10.62
CA ASN A 11 33.74 42.23 -10.59
C ASN A 11 33.33 41.05 -9.72
N GLY A 12 32.69 41.36 -8.59
CA GLY A 12 31.96 40.38 -7.80
C GLY A 12 30.76 39.88 -8.60
N THR A 13 30.64 38.57 -8.74
CA THR A 13 29.46 37.92 -9.27
C THR A 13 28.71 37.32 -8.09
N GLU A 14 27.65 38.00 -7.69
CA GLU A 14 26.67 37.51 -6.74
C GLU A 14 26.00 36.24 -7.30
N SER A 15 25.98 35.18 -6.50
CA SER A 15 25.22 33.96 -6.78
C SER A 15 23.75 34.21 -6.39
N PRO A 16 22.74 33.81 -7.18
CA PRO A 16 21.36 33.97 -6.76
C PRO A 16 21.06 32.99 -5.61
N SER A 17 20.63 33.54 -4.49
CA SER A 17 20.17 32.79 -3.32
C SER A 17 18.87 32.05 -3.65
N VAL A 18 18.91 30.72 -3.60
CA VAL A 18 17.72 29.88 -3.68
C VAL A 18 16.94 30.05 -2.37
N LEU A 19 15.77 30.69 -2.44
CA LEU A 19 14.84 30.76 -1.32
C LEU A 19 14.25 29.36 -1.05
N VAL A 20 14.75 28.69 -0.01
CA VAL A 20 14.14 27.47 0.53
C VAL A 20 12.90 27.88 1.31
N PRO A 21 11.69 27.39 0.97
CA PRO A 21 10.50 27.68 1.77
C PRO A 21 10.65 27.04 3.15
N LYS A 22 10.48 27.83 4.22
CA LYS A 22 10.38 27.31 5.58
C LYS A 22 9.17 26.37 5.67
N ARG A 23 9.39 25.13 6.07
CA ARG A 23 8.30 24.20 6.40
C ARG A 23 7.66 24.68 7.71
N GLN A 24 6.47 25.28 7.59
CA GLN A 24 5.61 25.59 8.74
C GLN A 24 4.95 24.28 9.18
N ARG A 25 5.16 23.85 10.42
CA ARG A 25 4.37 22.76 11.01
C ARG A 25 2.98 23.33 11.30
N VAL A 26 1.96 22.84 10.60
CA VAL A 26 0.56 23.21 10.86
C VAL A 26 0.14 22.48 12.13
N VAL A 27 -0.28 23.24 13.14
CA VAL A 27 -0.91 22.71 14.35
C VAL A 27 -2.32 22.27 13.97
N LEU A 28 -2.72 21.06 14.36
CA LEU A 28 -3.99 20.41 13.99
C LEU A 28 -5.27 21.18 14.39
N GLU A 29 -5.14 22.31 15.07
CA GLU A 29 -6.26 23.10 15.58
C GLU A 29 -6.82 24.14 14.58
N GLU A 30 -6.21 24.33 13.41
CA GLU A 30 -6.66 25.32 12.40
C GLU A 30 -7.27 24.68 11.13
N PHE A 31 -8.13 23.67 11.28
CA PHE A 31 -9.06 23.33 10.20
C PHE A 31 -10.38 24.06 10.45
N PRO A 32 -10.88 24.90 9.52
CA PRO A 32 -12.25 25.38 9.58
C PRO A 32 -13.18 24.15 9.55
N ASP A 33 -14.14 24.10 10.47
CA ASP A 33 -15.12 23.03 10.61
C ASP A 33 -15.63 22.60 9.23
N LEU A 34 -15.27 21.39 8.83
CA LEU A 34 -15.89 20.77 7.67
C LEU A 34 -17.36 20.59 8.04
N ASN A 35 -18.23 21.42 7.47
CA ASN A 35 -19.67 21.28 7.59
C ASN A 35 -20.08 19.97 6.89
N VAL A 36 -20.01 18.87 7.64
CA VAL A 36 -20.47 17.55 7.18
C VAL A 36 -21.99 17.63 7.07
N PRO A 37 -22.59 17.37 5.91
CA PRO A 37 -24.04 17.31 5.80
C PRO A 37 -24.59 16.24 6.74
N ASP A 38 -25.57 16.60 7.57
CA ASP A 38 -26.27 15.66 8.45
C ASP A 38 -26.81 14.47 7.63
N TYR A 39 -26.18 13.31 7.78
CA TYR A 39 -26.69 12.08 7.22
C TYR A 39 -27.85 11.57 8.08
N HIS A 40 -29.07 11.88 7.66
CA HIS A 40 -30.27 11.25 8.19
C HIS A 40 -30.64 10.04 7.32
N PRO A 41 -30.64 8.80 7.85
CA PRO A 41 -31.12 7.66 7.09
C PRO A 41 -32.64 7.78 6.91
N ASN A 42 -33.08 7.96 5.66
CA ASN A 42 -34.50 7.91 5.31
C ASN A 42 -35.01 6.46 5.39
N LEU A 43 -35.75 6.15 6.45
CA LEU A 43 -36.58 4.95 6.53
C LEU A 43 -37.84 5.16 5.67
N ASN A 44 -37.76 4.83 4.39
CA ASN A 44 -38.97 4.67 3.56
C ASN A 44 -39.26 3.18 3.33
N LYS A 45 -40.33 2.73 3.98
CA LYS A 45 -41.04 1.47 3.70
C LYS A 45 -41.70 1.56 2.33
N SER A 46 -41.24 0.78 1.36
CA SER A 46 -42.09 0.13 0.35
C SER A 46 -41.27 -0.85 -0.51
N ALA A 47 -41.86 -2.02 -0.71
CA ALA A 47 -41.25 -3.26 -1.15
C ALA A 47 -40.86 -3.30 -2.64
N SER A 48 -39.87 -4.13 -2.97
CA SER A 48 -39.91 -5.04 -4.13
C SER A 48 -38.93 -6.21 -3.94
N THR A 49 -39.51 -7.39 -3.96
CA THR A 49 -38.98 -8.71 -3.66
C THR A 49 -37.91 -9.18 -4.65
N SER A 50 -36.79 -9.68 -4.17
CA SER A 50 -36.06 -10.76 -4.87
C SER A 50 -35.38 -11.66 -3.84
N THR A 51 -35.87 -12.88 -3.77
CA THR A 51 -35.49 -13.96 -2.86
C THR A 51 -34.21 -14.63 -3.34
N LEU A 52 -33.13 -14.55 -2.55
CA LEU A 52 -32.08 -15.57 -2.52
C LEU A 52 -32.15 -16.27 -1.17
N SER A 53 -32.57 -17.54 -1.22
CA SER A 53 -32.92 -18.39 -0.09
C SER A 53 -31.71 -18.76 0.77
N LEU A 54 -31.75 -18.37 2.04
CA LEU A 54 -30.94 -18.95 3.10
C LEU A 54 -31.58 -20.26 3.57
N LEU A 55 -30.79 -21.32 3.66
CA LEU A 55 -31.19 -22.59 4.29
C LEU A 55 -31.37 -22.38 5.81
N PRO A 56 -32.41 -22.96 6.42
CA PRO A 56 -32.70 -22.78 7.83
C PRO A 56 -31.85 -23.75 8.65
N ASN A 57 -31.25 -23.28 9.73
CA ASN A 57 -31.05 -24.13 10.89
C ASN A 57 -31.49 -23.40 12.16
N SER A 58 -32.55 -23.95 12.71
CA SER A 58 -33.22 -23.64 13.96
C SER A 58 -32.38 -24.03 15.17
N ASN A 59 -32.60 -23.27 16.25
CA ASN A 59 -32.33 -23.55 17.66
C ASN A 59 -30.99 -23.03 18.19
N LEU A 60 -31.04 -21.87 18.86
CA LEU A 60 -30.42 -21.74 20.17
C LEU A 60 -31.30 -20.89 21.08
N ASP A 61 -31.94 -21.60 22.01
CA ASP A 61 -32.67 -21.10 23.14
C ASP A 61 -31.84 -20.11 23.98
N ASN A 62 -32.55 -19.13 24.53
CA ASN A 62 -32.09 -18.33 25.65
C ASN A 62 -31.67 -19.24 26.82
N SER A 63 -30.36 -19.37 27.04
CA SER A 63 -29.83 -19.96 28.26
C SER A 63 -28.73 -19.07 28.85
N VAL A 64 -29.09 -18.42 29.94
CA VAL A 64 -28.16 -17.79 30.88
C VAL A 64 -27.27 -18.88 31.49
N CYS A 65 -25.95 -18.78 31.33
CA CYS A 65 -25.02 -19.50 32.21
C CYS A 65 -23.67 -18.79 32.38
N ASN A 66 -23.54 -18.20 33.57
CA ASN A 66 -22.41 -18.22 34.52
C ASN A 66 -20.95 -18.11 34.04
N LYS A 67 -20.34 -17.04 34.56
CA LYS A 67 -18.92 -16.75 34.73
C LYS A 67 -18.07 -17.99 35.05
N THR A 68 -17.06 -18.26 34.21
CA THR A 68 -15.74 -18.73 34.66
C THR A 68 -14.64 -18.15 33.75
N ASN A 69 -13.49 -17.87 34.36
CA ASN A 69 -12.37 -17.07 33.86
C ASN A 69 -11.59 -17.70 32.68
N ALA A 70 -11.43 -16.94 31.60
CA ALA A 70 -10.22 -16.90 30.77
C ALA A 70 -10.26 -15.63 29.90
N LYS A 71 -9.98 -14.48 30.51
CA LYS A 71 -10.02 -13.17 29.87
C LYS A 71 -8.75 -12.96 29.01
N ARG A 72 -8.70 -13.59 27.83
CA ARG A 72 -8.11 -12.90 26.67
C ARG A 72 -9.25 -12.08 26.11
N GLU A 73 -9.24 -10.78 26.39
CA GLU A 73 -10.12 -9.81 25.76
C GLU A 73 -9.84 -9.88 24.25
N SER A 74 -10.55 -10.76 23.55
CA SER A 74 -10.91 -10.52 22.16
C SER A 74 -11.57 -9.15 22.18
N MET A 75 -10.86 -8.16 21.65
CA MET A 75 -11.39 -6.83 21.39
C MET A 75 -12.70 -7.03 20.63
N GLN A 76 -13.82 -7.00 21.36
CA GLN A 76 -15.14 -7.12 20.75
C GLN A 76 -15.25 -5.89 19.87
N ILE A 77 -15.09 -6.11 18.56
CA ILE A 77 -15.36 -5.09 17.55
C ILE A 77 -16.77 -4.60 17.88
N VAL A 78 -16.86 -3.31 18.17
CA VAL A 78 -18.12 -2.66 18.51
C VAL A 78 -19.11 -2.99 17.38
N GLU A 79 -20.18 -3.71 17.77
CA GLU A 79 -21.13 -4.39 16.88
C GLU A 79 -21.71 -3.55 15.71
N PRO A 80 -21.98 -2.22 15.80
CA PRO A 80 -22.68 -1.49 14.74
C PRO A 80 -21.99 -1.48 13.37
N TYR A 81 -20.65 -1.58 13.30
CA TYR A 81 -19.93 -1.45 12.02
C TYR A 81 -19.50 -2.77 11.41
N VAL A 82 -19.68 -3.90 12.10
CA VAL A 82 -19.17 -5.20 11.63
C VAL A 82 -19.76 -5.57 10.26
N SER A 83 -21.07 -5.37 10.10
CA SER A 83 -21.78 -5.61 8.83
C SER A 83 -21.27 -4.69 7.73
N ASP A 84 -21.20 -3.39 8.01
CA ASP A 84 -20.80 -2.37 7.03
C ASP A 84 -19.36 -2.56 6.56
N VAL A 85 -18.45 -2.86 7.48
CA VAL A 85 -17.04 -3.18 7.18
C VAL A 85 -16.96 -4.43 6.32
N SER A 86 -17.70 -5.49 6.67
CA SER A 86 -17.72 -6.73 5.89
C SER A 86 -18.20 -6.50 4.45
N VAL A 87 -19.29 -5.75 4.29
CA VAL A 87 -19.84 -5.39 2.97
C VAL A 87 -18.85 -4.53 2.19
N TYR A 88 -18.24 -3.54 2.83
CA TYR A 88 -17.24 -2.67 2.22
C TYR A 88 -16.02 -3.44 1.73
N LEU A 89 -15.47 -4.35 2.55
CA LEU A 89 -14.30 -5.16 2.18
C LEU A 89 -14.61 -6.09 1.01
N ARG A 90 -15.80 -6.71 0.96
CA ARG A 90 -16.23 -7.53 -0.18
C ARG A 90 -16.44 -6.70 -1.45
N MET A 91 -17.01 -5.51 -1.32
CA MET A 91 -17.15 -4.57 -2.43
C MET A 91 -15.77 -4.12 -2.96
N MET A 92 -14.81 -3.83 -2.09
CA MET A 92 -13.45 -3.49 -2.49
C MET A 92 -12.75 -4.66 -3.18
N GLU A 93 -12.94 -5.89 -2.67
CA GLU A 93 -12.30 -7.10 -3.18
C GLU A 93 -12.56 -7.27 -4.67
N VAL A 94 -13.78 -6.99 -5.14
CA VAL A 94 -14.19 -7.19 -6.54
C VAL A 94 -13.85 -6.02 -7.48
N GLN A 95 -13.29 -4.91 -6.98
CA GLN A 95 -12.91 -3.77 -7.82
C GLN A 95 -11.75 -4.12 -8.72
N GLU A 96 -11.93 -3.96 -10.03
CA GLU A 96 -10.92 -4.28 -11.05
C GLU A 96 -9.58 -3.56 -10.80
N LYS A 97 -9.62 -2.26 -10.46
CA LYS A 97 -8.41 -1.46 -10.15
C LYS A 97 -7.59 -1.99 -8.96
N ARG A 98 -8.18 -2.85 -8.12
CA ARG A 98 -7.57 -3.44 -6.92
C ARG A 98 -7.09 -4.88 -7.16
N ARG A 99 -7.38 -5.46 -8.33
CA ARG A 99 -6.98 -6.82 -8.68
C ARG A 99 -5.90 -6.80 -9.75
N PRO A 100 -4.95 -7.74 -9.71
CA PRO A 100 -4.13 -8.01 -10.87
C PRO A 100 -4.99 -8.63 -11.99
N ALA A 101 -4.62 -8.37 -13.24
CA ALA A 101 -5.26 -9.02 -14.39
C ALA A 101 -4.93 -10.52 -14.38
N VAL A 102 -5.92 -11.38 -14.55
CA VAL A 102 -5.76 -12.84 -14.36
C VAL A 102 -4.71 -13.46 -15.29
N ASP A 103 -4.54 -12.85 -16.47
CA ASP A 103 -3.74 -13.31 -17.59
C ASP A 103 -2.53 -12.41 -17.89
N TYR A 104 -2.12 -11.54 -16.94
CA TYR A 104 -1.04 -10.57 -17.19
C TYR A 104 0.28 -11.26 -17.56
N MET A 105 0.52 -12.48 -17.08
CA MET A 105 1.74 -13.20 -17.37
C MET A 105 1.83 -13.62 -18.85
N ASP A 106 0.69 -13.90 -19.47
CA ASP A 106 0.63 -14.33 -20.88
C ASP A 106 0.44 -13.14 -21.83
N ASN A 107 -0.35 -12.14 -21.42
CA ASN A 107 -0.79 -11.05 -22.30
C ASN A 107 0.01 -9.75 -22.14
N VAL A 108 0.67 -9.54 -20.99
CA VAL A 108 1.43 -8.31 -20.72
C VAL A 108 2.93 -8.60 -20.65
N GLN A 109 3.33 -9.66 -19.92
CA GLN A 109 4.73 -9.96 -19.69
C GLN A 109 5.37 -10.67 -20.89
N ARG A 110 6.47 -10.12 -21.40
CA ARG A 110 7.27 -10.72 -22.48
C ARG A 110 8.54 -11.40 -21.99
N PHE A 111 9.08 -10.90 -20.87
CA PHE A 111 10.38 -11.31 -20.37
C PHE A 111 10.29 -12.00 -19.01
N ILE A 112 9.23 -11.77 -18.24
CA ILE A 112 9.02 -12.41 -16.94
C ILE A 112 8.18 -13.68 -17.11
N THR A 113 8.53 -14.73 -16.37
CA THR A 113 7.76 -15.98 -16.32
C THR A 113 7.16 -16.19 -14.94
N THR A 114 6.13 -17.04 -14.84
CA THR A 114 5.52 -17.44 -13.56
C THR A 114 6.55 -17.99 -12.57
N ASN A 115 7.54 -18.75 -13.05
CA ASN A 115 8.60 -19.28 -12.20
C ASN A 115 9.50 -18.17 -11.64
N MET A 116 9.85 -17.16 -12.44
CA MET A 116 10.63 -16.02 -11.96
C MET A 116 9.87 -15.23 -10.88
N ARG A 117 8.56 -15.04 -11.07
CA ARG A 117 7.70 -14.45 -10.04
C ARG A 117 7.71 -15.30 -8.76
N ALA A 118 7.57 -16.62 -8.87
CA ALA A 118 7.59 -17.51 -7.71
C ALA A 118 8.92 -17.40 -6.95
N THR A 119 10.06 -17.42 -7.65
CA THR A 119 11.38 -17.22 -7.05
C THR A 119 11.52 -15.85 -6.39
N LEU A 120 10.98 -14.78 -6.99
CA LEU A 120 10.97 -13.46 -6.35
C LEU A 120 10.17 -13.49 -5.03
N VAL A 121 8.96 -14.04 -5.05
CA VAL A 121 8.09 -14.07 -3.87
C VAL A 121 8.70 -14.91 -2.75
N ASP A 122 9.30 -16.05 -3.07
CA ASP A 122 10.04 -16.90 -2.14
C ASP A 122 11.15 -16.11 -1.44
N TRP A 123 11.98 -15.40 -2.21
CA TRP A 123 13.00 -14.52 -1.66
C TRP A 123 12.43 -13.37 -0.83
N LEU A 124 11.28 -12.80 -1.21
CA LEU A 124 10.62 -11.75 -0.42
C LEU A 124 10.09 -12.25 0.93
N VAL A 125 9.83 -13.55 1.09
CA VAL A 125 9.53 -14.14 2.41
C VAL A 125 10.77 -14.04 3.30
N GLU A 126 11.95 -14.38 2.79
CA GLU A 126 13.21 -14.26 3.53
C GLU A 126 13.49 -12.80 3.92
N VAL A 127 13.24 -11.85 3.02
CA VAL A 127 13.36 -10.41 3.29
C VAL A 127 12.40 -9.96 4.40
N ALA A 128 11.15 -10.43 4.37
CA ALA A 128 10.16 -10.12 5.39
C ALA A 128 10.58 -10.68 6.76
N ASP A 129 11.12 -11.89 6.80
CA ASP A 129 11.63 -12.51 8.03
C ASP A 129 12.85 -11.76 8.59
N GLU A 130 13.81 -11.38 7.73
CA GLU A 130 15.02 -10.64 8.12
C GLU A 130 14.67 -9.30 8.77
N TYR A 131 13.70 -8.57 8.19
CA TYR A 131 13.23 -7.29 8.73
C TYR A 131 12.07 -7.42 9.72
N LYS A 132 11.64 -8.64 10.04
CA LYS A 132 10.55 -8.95 10.97
C LYS A 132 9.25 -8.22 10.63
N LEU A 133 8.94 -8.15 9.34
CA LEU A 133 7.74 -7.51 8.82
C LEU A 133 6.50 -8.36 9.12
N LEU A 134 5.34 -7.70 9.21
CA LEU A 134 4.06 -8.36 9.35
C LEU A 134 3.72 -9.18 8.09
N PRO A 135 3.01 -10.31 8.23
CA PRO A 135 2.50 -11.04 7.07
C PRO A 135 1.66 -10.15 6.14
N GLU A 136 0.87 -9.24 6.71
CA GLU A 136 0.07 -8.25 5.98
C GLU A 136 0.93 -7.41 5.02
N THR A 137 2.13 -7.00 5.46
CA THR A 137 3.11 -6.25 4.66
C THR A 137 3.56 -7.04 3.44
N LEU A 138 3.90 -8.32 3.62
CA LEU A 138 4.26 -9.20 2.50
C LEU A 138 3.10 -9.36 1.51
N HIS A 139 1.87 -9.57 1.98
CA HIS A 139 0.70 -9.70 1.11
C HIS A 139 0.43 -8.42 0.31
N LEU A 140 0.62 -7.25 0.91
CA LEU A 140 0.53 -5.97 0.21
C LEU A 140 1.62 -5.84 -0.86
N ALA A 141 2.87 -6.19 -0.53
CA ALA A 141 3.98 -6.15 -1.49
C ALA A 141 3.70 -7.03 -2.72
N VAL A 142 3.23 -8.28 -2.51
CA VAL A 142 2.85 -9.19 -3.60
C VAL A 142 1.72 -8.61 -4.44
N SER A 143 0.69 -8.02 -3.81
CA SER A 143 -0.41 -7.34 -4.49
C SER A 143 0.09 -6.18 -5.37
N TYR A 144 1.03 -5.38 -4.89
CA TYR A 144 1.61 -4.28 -5.66
C TYR A 144 2.41 -4.78 -6.85
N ILE A 145 3.23 -5.82 -6.67
CA ILE A 145 3.99 -6.46 -7.76
C ILE A 145 3.05 -6.96 -8.86
N ASP A 146 2.02 -7.74 -8.49
CA ASP A 146 1.11 -8.33 -9.46
C ASP A 146 0.29 -7.27 -10.22
N ARG A 147 -0.19 -6.25 -9.52
CA ARG A 147 -0.93 -5.15 -10.15
C ARG A 147 -0.03 -4.30 -11.05
N PHE A 148 1.23 -4.08 -10.66
CA PHE A 148 2.19 -3.38 -11.52
C PHE A 148 2.50 -4.18 -12.79
N LEU A 149 2.75 -5.49 -12.66
CA LEU A 149 2.97 -6.38 -13.80
C LEU A 149 1.71 -6.57 -14.67
N SER A 150 0.52 -6.25 -14.15
CA SER A 150 -0.71 -6.19 -14.94
C SER A 150 -0.77 -5.01 -15.90
N ILE A 151 0.00 -3.96 -15.64
CA ILE A 151 -0.03 -2.71 -16.42
C ILE A 151 1.24 -2.55 -17.26
N HIS A 152 2.39 -3.01 -16.75
CA HIS A 152 3.70 -2.77 -17.35
C HIS A 152 4.46 -4.07 -17.63
N SER A 153 4.90 -4.26 -18.88
CA SER A 153 5.89 -5.29 -19.20
C SER A 153 7.26 -4.87 -18.62
N LEU A 154 7.87 -5.75 -17.82
CA LEU A 154 9.14 -5.47 -17.15
C LEU A 154 10.26 -6.39 -17.65
N ASP A 155 11.48 -5.88 -17.67
CA ASP A 155 12.67 -6.69 -17.95
C ASP A 155 13.08 -7.53 -16.75
N ARG A 156 13.67 -8.70 -17.01
CA ARG A 156 14.13 -9.65 -15.99
C ARG A 156 15.04 -9.02 -14.94
N SER A 157 15.96 -8.16 -15.37
CA SER A 157 16.95 -7.48 -14.52
C SER A 157 16.33 -6.49 -13.53
N LYS A 158 15.10 -6.03 -13.77
CA LYS A 158 14.38 -5.09 -12.92
C LYS A 158 13.37 -5.75 -11.99
N LEU A 159 13.20 -7.07 -12.08
CA LEU A 159 12.20 -7.78 -11.28
C LEU A 159 12.49 -7.72 -9.78
N GLN A 160 13.77 -7.88 -9.37
CA GLN A 160 14.16 -7.75 -7.97
C GLN A 160 14.00 -6.30 -7.48
N LEU A 161 14.38 -5.30 -8.29
CA LEU A 161 14.13 -3.88 -8.01
C LEU A 161 12.64 -3.58 -7.76
N LEU A 162 11.75 -4.09 -8.62
CA LEU A 162 10.30 -3.99 -8.41
C LEU A 162 9.90 -4.62 -7.06
N GLY A 163 10.42 -5.81 -6.74
CA GLY A 163 10.13 -6.50 -5.49
C GLY A 163 10.50 -5.71 -4.24
N VAL A 164 11.74 -5.22 -4.16
CA VAL A 164 12.19 -4.45 -2.98
C VAL A 164 11.53 -3.09 -2.88
N SER A 165 11.26 -2.41 -4.00
CA SER A 165 10.50 -1.16 -3.98
C SER A 165 9.04 -1.37 -3.58
N ALA A 166 8.41 -2.47 -3.99
CA ALA A 166 7.06 -2.83 -3.53
C ALA A 166 7.03 -3.15 -2.04
N MET A 167 8.03 -3.87 -1.52
CA MET A 167 8.18 -4.16 -0.09
C MET A 167 8.43 -2.90 0.72
N LEU A 168 9.24 -1.95 0.23
CA LEU A 168 9.45 -0.64 0.83
C LEU A 168 8.13 0.13 0.97
N ILE A 169 7.32 0.17 -0.08
CA ILE A 169 6.01 0.84 -0.04
C ILE A 169 5.07 0.15 0.95
N ALA A 170 4.97 -1.18 0.89
CA ALA A 170 4.13 -1.96 1.79
C ALA A 170 4.53 -1.75 3.25
N SER A 171 5.83 -1.76 3.54
CA SER A 171 6.35 -1.53 4.89
C SER A 171 5.97 -0.15 5.39
N LYS A 172 6.12 0.89 4.56
CA LYS A 172 5.70 2.26 4.93
C LYS A 172 4.19 2.40 5.14
N TYR A 173 3.39 1.50 4.56
CA TYR A 173 1.94 1.51 4.68
C TYR A 173 1.46 0.80 5.95
N GLU A 174 2.06 -0.34 6.30
CA GLU A 174 1.55 -1.24 7.32
C GLU A 174 2.36 -1.21 8.63
N GLU A 175 3.67 -0.96 8.57
CA GLU A 175 4.55 -1.06 9.74
C GLU A 175 4.54 0.21 10.59
N ILE A 176 4.59 0.04 11.92
CA ILE A 176 4.77 1.15 12.87
C ILE A 176 6.14 1.82 12.66
N THR A 177 7.16 1.01 12.36
CA THR A 177 8.53 1.49 12.14
C THR A 177 9.12 0.76 10.93
N PRO A 178 8.86 1.27 9.71
CA PRO A 178 9.32 0.62 8.50
C PRO A 178 10.85 0.71 8.34
N PRO A 179 11.49 -0.27 7.69
CA PRO A 179 12.87 -0.15 7.23
C PRO A 179 13.03 1.04 6.26
N LYS A 180 14.22 1.63 6.24
CA LYS A 180 14.54 2.75 5.35
C LYS A 180 14.84 2.23 3.95
N ALA A 181 14.68 3.08 2.94
CA ALA A 181 15.03 2.73 1.56
C ALA A 181 16.49 2.28 1.38
N VAL A 182 17.42 2.81 2.20
CA VAL A 182 18.83 2.38 2.20
C VAL A 182 18.98 0.92 2.65
N ASP A 183 18.16 0.45 3.59
CA ASP A 183 18.20 -0.92 4.08
C ASP A 183 17.83 -1.88 2.94
N PHE A 184 16.81 -1.54 2.15
CA PHE A 184 16.44 -2.28 0.94
C PHE A 184 17.52 -2.29 -0.16
N CYS A 185 18.41 -1.30 -0.20
CA CYS A 185 19.58 -1.38 -1.08
C CYS A 185 20.57 -2.43 -0.57
N GLN A 186 20.80 -2.47 0.75
CA GLN A 186 21.76 -3.37 1.39
C GLN A 186 21.37 -4.84 1.25
N ILE A 187 20.09 -5.20 1.40
CA ILE A 187 19.64 -6.60 1.28
C ILE A 187 19.68 -7.13 -0.15
N THR A 188 19.82 -6.25 -1.14
CA THR A 188 20.09 -6.62 -2.54
C THR A 188 21.59 -6.71 -2.84
N ASP A 189 22.44 -6.83 -1.82
CA ASP A 189 23.90 -6.74 -1.92
C ASP A 189 24.38 -5.46 -2.63
N ASN A 190 23.62 -4.36 -2.49
CA ASN A 190 23.83 -3.10 -3.21
C ASN A 190 23.82 -3.26 -4.74
N THR A 191 23.07 -4.23 -5.27
CA THR A 191 22.81 -4.37 -6.70
C THR A 191 22.13 -3.13 -7.27
N TYR A 192 21.34 -2.43 -6.45
CA TYR A 192 20.64 -1.21 -6.81
C TYR A 192 21.05 -0.04 -5.92
N GLU A 193 21.14 1.14 -6.55
CA GLU A 193 21.36 2.38 -5.83
C GLU A 193 20.06 2.94 -5.25
N LEU A 194 20.19 3.78 -4.21
CA LEU A 194 19.05 4.42 -3.54
C LEU A 194 18.14 5.18 -4.53
N HIS A 195 18.72 5.84 -5.52
CA HIS A 195 17.94 6.61 -6.48
C HIS A 195 17.06 5.72 -7.37
N GLU A 196 17.53 4.52 -7.73
CA GLU A 196 16.78 3.55 -8.53
C GLU A 196 15.60 2.98 -7.74
N VAL A 197 15.82 2.66 -6.45
CA VAL A 197 14.78 2.17 -5.56
C VAL A 197 13.67 3.21 -5.39
N LEU A 198 14.04 4.48 -5.22
CA LEU A 198 13.10 5.60 -5.08
C LEU A 198 12.37 5.93 -6.39
N GLU A 199 13.05 5.80 -7.53
CA GLU A 199 12.43 5.98 -8.85
C GLU A 199 11.39 4.88 -9.12
N MET A 200 11.75 3.62 -8.86
CA MET A 200 10.84 2.49 -8.98
C MET A 200 9.65 2.63 -8.02
N GLU A 201 9.89 3.08 -6.77
CA GLU A 201 8.81 3.41 -5.84
C GLU A 201 7.84 4.45 -6.43
N SER A 202 8.37 5.56 -6.96
CA SER A 202 7.55 6.61 -7.58
C SER A 202 6.74 6.06 -8.74
N HIS A 203 7.35 5.17 -9.54
CA HIS A 203 6.69 4.54 -10.68
C HIS A 203 5.53 3.64 -10.21
N ILE A 204 5.75 2.75 -9.24
CA ILE A 204 4.71 1.89 -8.68
C ILE A 204 3.53 2.73 -8.16
N LEU A 205 3.80 3.75 -7.35
CA LEU A 205 2.76 4.60 -6.76
C LEU A 205 1.92 5.31 -7.83
N LYS A 206 2.57 5.84 -8.88
CA LYS A 206 1.88 6.49 -10.01
C LYS A 206 1.06 5.48 -10.82
N SER A 207 1.63 4.32 -11.15
CA SER A 207 0.95 3.28 -11.93
C SER A 207 -0.28 2.73 -11.21
N LEU A 208 -0.23 2.61 -9.88
CA LEU A 208 -1.35 2.15 -9.07
C LEU A 208 -2.29 3.28 -8.64
N ASN A 209 -2.10 4.51 -9.13
CA ASN A 209 -2.88 5.70 -8.76
C ASN A 209 -2.99 5.88 -7.23
N PHE A 210 -1.93 5.53 -6.49
CA PHE A 210 -1.89 5.56 -5.02
C PHE A 210 -2.97 4.71 -4.31
N GLU A 211 -3.59 3.75 -5.01
CA GLU A 211 -4.56 2.81 -4.44
C GLU A 211 -3.83 1.65 -3.74
N MET A 212 -3.30 1.91 -2.55
CA MET A 212 -2.44 0.97 -1.81
C MET A 212 -3.24 0.06 -0.85
N GLY A 213 -4.35 0.56 -0.30
CA GLY A 213 -5.17 -0.23 0.63
C GLY A 213 -6.09 -1.22 -0.09
N ASN A 214 -5.74 -2.50 -0.07
CA ASN A 214 -6.59 -3.58 -0.59
C ASN A 214 -6.85 -4.63 0.49
N PRO A 215 -8.08 -5.17 0.58
CA PRO A 215 -8.32 -6.35 1.40
C PRO A 215 -7.45 -7.49 0.89
N ASN A 216 -6.73 -8.11 1.81
CA ASN A 216 -5.85 -9.26 1.54
C ASN A 216 -6.44 -10.53 2.18
N VAL A 217 -5.83 -11.69 1.91
CA VAL A 217 -6.29 -12.98 2.43
C VAL A 217 -6.43 -12.96 3.96
N THR A 218 -5.45 -12.36 4.64
CA THR A 218 -5.46 -12.19 6.10
C THR A 218 -6.62 -11.36 6.63
N THR A 219 -7.21 -10.47 5.81
CA THR A 219 -8.39 -9.68 6.20
C THR A 219 -9.62 -10.57 6.41
N PHE A 220 -9.76 -11.66 5.64
CA PHE A 220 -10.93 -12.54 5.67
C PHE A 220 -10.76 -13.80 6.53
N LEU A 221 -9.54 -14.08 6.99
CA LEU A 221 -9.23 -15.24 7.83
C LEU A 221 -9.26 -14.93 9.34
N LYS A 222 -9.26 -13.64 9.71
CA LYS A 222 -9.39 -13.18 11.11
C LYS A 222 -10.83 -13.30 11.59
#